data_AF-A0A8W8JFU6-F1
#
_entry.id   AF-A0A8W8JFU6-F1
#
_cell.length_a   1.000
_cell.length_b   1.000
_cell.length_c   1.000
_cell.angle_alpha   90.00
_cell.angle_beta   90.00
_cell.angle_gamma   90.00
#
_symmetry.space_group_name_H-M   'P 1'
#
loop_
_entity.id
_entity.type
_entity.pdbx_description
1 polymer ?
#
loop_
_entity_poly.entity_id
_entity_poly.type
_entity_poly.pdbx_seq_one_letter_code
_entity_poly.pdbx_strand_id
1 'polypeptide(L)'
;MDVYILSIIICISFLFGTSLSMKCAESIPTISTVSRCPSNVTEWDIAAKRKSCNVLAKIQNCTHANNFVYHCVLNEEATMLVEVCAPIYYLAGYCSRYSEVDGKFINKPDLDCTVFDPPCPNRFTSNESYKYQKCYEKVIKQQQEKNSVNQYVPLVTVLAITITLLMVLAVGFKLKWIKCLCGKKHKSTEDSQETPSPPDVQIEKKEPKGTPKQSETDPVNVIPTPTLPDYASFEKMVKECKNLSGGTQVTCALQASSAILDLRNALSKELNIPQTLVLIVDQENGTIFQDDIEIETLKQSPIEFILGNRNRTSIIEDDGSVENNVISNKNITYGKCKMSCGHFTDPETLFVWTKEKLPGGLDSGLPCPRCPYVFWGIDELVEKCNMSADEIMFFTNVAILNEASKKCFKTTNCLE
;
A
#
# COMPACT_ATOMS: atom_id res chain seq x y z
N MET A 1 33.80 -45.10 -41.96
CA MET A 1 32.60 -44.25 -41.79
C MET A 1 32.25 -44.05 -40.32
N ASP A 2 32.71 -44.93 -39.43
CA ASP A 2 32.27 -44.99 -38.03
C ASP A 2 32.79 -43.84 -37.14
N VAL A 3 33.99 -43.31 -37.43
CA VAL A 3 34.57 -42.19 -36.66
C VAL A 3 33.82 -40.87 -36.91
N TYR A 4 33.31 -40.67 -38.13
CA TYR A 4 32.53 -39.48 -38.47
C TYR A 4 31.13 -39.52 -37.87
N ILE A 5 30.50 -40.70 -37.79
CA ILE A 5 29.20 -40.87 -37.14
C ILE A 5 29.31 -40.67 -35.63
N LEU A 6 30.38 -41.17 -34.99
CA LEU A 6 30.60 -40.94 -33.55
C LEU A 6 30.83 -39.45 -33.23
N SER A 7 31.59 -38.74 -34.07
CA SER A 7 31.82 -37.29 -33.96
C SER A 7 30.52 -36.49 -34.10
N ILE A 8 29.68 -36.83 -35.08
CA ILE A 8 28.37 -36.19 -35.29
C ILE A 8 27.43 -36.45 -34.09
N ILE A 9 27.40 -37.68 -33.56
CA ILE A 9 26.58 -38.01 -32.39
C ILE A 9 27.05 -37.23 -31.14
N ILE A 10 28.36 -37.10 -30.91
CA ILE A 10 28.92 -36.33 -29.79
C ILE A 10 28.59 -34.84 -29.93
N CYS A 11 28.68 -34.28 -31.15
CA CYS A 11 28.29 -32.89 -31.43
C CYS A 11 26.78 -32.65 -31.24
N ILE A 12 25.92 -33.58 -31.67
CA ILE A 12 24.47 -33.51 -31.46
C ILE A 12 24.14 -33.60 -29.97
N SER A 13 24.84 -34.44 -29.21
CA SER A 13 24.68 -34.56 -27.76
C SER A 13 25.04 -33.25 -27.03
N PHE A 14 26.05 -32.51 -27.52
CA PHE A 14 26.41 -31.19 -27.02
C PHE A 14 25.39 -30.10 -27.40
N LEU A 15 24.68 -30.25 -28.52
CA LEU A 15 23.63 -29.32 -28.96
C LEU A 15 22.30 -29.50 -28.20
N PHE A 16 22.06 -30.66 -27.58
CA PHE A 16 20.87 -30.93 -26.75
C PHE A 16 21.12 -30.79 -25.23
N GLY A 17 22.28 -30.27 -24.83
CA GLY A 17 22.71 -30.11 -23.44
C GLY A 17 22.61 -28.70 -22.87
N THR A 18 21.84 -27.79 -23.45
CA THR A 18 21.53 -26.52 -22.79
C THR A 18 20.30 -26.72 -21.92
N SER A 19 20.49 -26.84 -20.60
CA SER A 19 19.42 -26.48 -19.67
C SER A 19 19.12 -25.02 -19.95
N LEU A 20 18.10 -24.76 -20.76
CA LEU A 20 17.59 -23.42 -20.96
C LEU A 20 17.23 -22.93 -19.56
N SER A 21 18.06 -22.06 -18.99
CA SER A 21 17.64 -21.20 -17.87
C SER A 21 16.54 -20.34 -18.46
N MET A 22 15.32 -20.89 -18.56
CA MET A 22 14.20 -20.27 -19.24
C MET A 22 13.97 -18.92 -18.58
N LYS A 23 14.32 -17.87 -19.33
CA LYS A 23 13.89 -16.51 -19.04
C LYS A 23 12.38 -16.54 -18.85
N CYS A 24 11.89 -16.02 -17.72
CA CYS A 24 10.46 -15.93 -17.50
C CYS A 24 9.95 -14.59 -18.01
N ALA A 25 9.52 -14.53 -19.27
CA ALA A 25 9.06 -13.28 -19.89
C ALA A 25 7.81 -12.72 -19.17
N GLU A 26 6.98 -13.61 -18.64
CA GLU A 26 5.75 -13.32 -17.91
C GLU A 26 5.99 -12.65 -16.57
N SER A 27 7.21 -12.72 -16.02
CA SER A 27 7.55 -12.01 -14.78
C SER A 27 7.91 -10.54 -15.01
N ILE A 28 8.40 -10.17 -16.19
CA ILE A 28 8.83 -8.80 -16.54
C ILE A 28 7.69 -7.77 -16.42
N PRO A 29 6.49 -7.97 -17.00
CA PRO A 29 5.41 -6.97 -16.89
C PRO A 29 4.87 -6.80 -15.46
N THR A 30 5.28 -7.66 -14.53
CA THR A 30 4.84 -7.60 -13.13
C THR A 30 5.71 -6.69 -12.28
N ILE A 31 6.80 -6.15 -12.81
CA ILE A 31 7.73 -5.32 -12.04
C ILE A 31 7.04 -4.02 -11.64
N SER A 32 7.10 -3.68 -10.36
CA SER A 32 6.74 -2.35 -9.84
C SER A 32 7.80 -1.85 -8.88
N THR A 33 8.10 -0.55 -8.94
CA THR A 33 9.01 0.09 -8.00
C THR A 33 8.32 0.31 -6.66
N VAL A 34 9.06 0.14 -5.57
CA VAL A 34 8.58 0.36 -4.21
C VAL A 34 9.56 1.21 -3.40
N SER A 35 9.03 1.94 -2.42
CA SER A 35 9.85 2.73 -1.49
C SER A 35 10.53 1.86 -0.43
N ARG A 36 9.97 0.69 -0.11
CA ARG A 36 10.50 -0.24 0.89
C ARG A 36 10.11 -1.67 0.56
N CYS A 37 11.04 -2.60 0.74
CA CYS A 37 10.73 -4.03 0.74
C CYS A 37 10.23 -4.47 2.13
N PRO A 38 9.35 -5.49 2.19
CA PRO A 38 8.93 -6.08 3.46
C PRO A 38 10.12 -6.41 4.36
N SER A 39 9.95 -6.26 5.67
CA SER A 39 10.99 -6.47 6.67
C SER A 39 10.76 -7.70 7.55
N ASN A 40 9.57 -8.29 7.46
CA ASN A 40 9.18 -9.47 8.20
C ASN A 40 8.14 -10.28 7.43
N VAL A 41 7.84 -11.49 7.91
CA VAL A 41 6.94 -12.44 7.24
C VAL A 41 5.52 -11.90 7.07
N THR A 42 5.02 -11.12 8.04
CA THR A 42 3.67 -10.54 7.99
C THR A 42 3.58 -9.46 6.92
N GLU A 43 4.54 -8.54 6.87
CA GLU A 43 4.63 -7.54 5.79
C GLU A 43 4.81 -8.20 4.42
N TRP A 44 5.58 -9.29 4.37
CA TRP A 44 5.78 -10.04 3.14
C TRP A 44 4.48 -10.67 2.65
N ASP A 45 3.70 -11.29 3.54
CA ASP A 45 2.40 -11.88 3.20
C ASP A 45 1.41 -10.83 2.71
N ILE A 46 1.36 -9.66 3.39
CA ILE A 46 0.52 -8.54 2.98
C ILE A 46 0.94 -8.03 1.59
N ALA A 47 2.24 -7.83 1.36
CA ALA A 47 2.74 -7.35 0.08
C ALA A 47 2.53 -8.38 -1.06
N ALA A 48 2.71 -9.67 -0.75
CA ALA A 48 2.46 -10.77 -1.67
C ALA A 48 0.97 -10.87 -2.07
N LYS A 49 0.06 -10.76 -1.09
CA LYS A 49 -1.39 -10.71 -1.31
C LYS A 49 -1.77 -9.51 -2.17
N ARG A 50 -1.27 -8.32 -1.84
CA ARG A 50 -1.50 -7.08 -2.60
C ARG A 50 -1.05 -7.22 -4.06
N LYS A 51 0.12 -7.83 -4.30
CA LYS A 51 0.63 -8.04 -5.67
C LYS A 51 -0.08 -9.18 -6.43
N SER A 52 -0.84 -10.03 -5.74
CA SER A 52 -1.67 -11.10 -6.33
C SER A 52 -0.92 -12.05 -7.27
N CYS A 53 0.34 -12.39 -6.95
CA CYS A 53 1.17 -13.28 -7.78
C CYS A 53 0.55 -14.68 -7.97
N ASN A 54 -0.31 -15.11 -7.05
CA ASN A 54 -1.06 -16.38 -7.11
C ASN A 54 -2.04 -16.45 -8.30
N VAL A 55 -2.51 -15.30 -8.81
CA VAL A 55 -3.37 -15.26 -10.00
C VAL A 55 -2.50 -15.51 -11.24
N LEU A 56 -1.40 -14.78 -11.37
CA LEU A 56 -0.45 -14.94 -12.47
C LEU A 56 0.21 -16.31 -12.49
N ALA A 57 0.46 -16.89 -11.31
CA ALA A 57 1.02 -18.23 -11.15
C ALA A 57 0.23 -19.32 -11.87
N LYS A 58 -1.10 -19.14 -12.02
CA LYS A 58 -2.00 -20.10 -12.69
C LYS A 58 -1.97 -20.01 -14.22
N ILE A 59 -1.50 -18.89 -14.78
CA ILE A 59 -1.55 -18.61 -16.23
C ILE A 59 -0.17 -18.59 -16.89
N GLN A 60 0.90 -18.32 -16.14
CA GLN A 60 2.27 -18.34 -16.64
C GLN A 60 2.77 -19.77 -16.89
N ASN A 61 3.71 -19.94 -17.82
CA ASN A 61 4.32 -21.24 -18.18
C ASN A 61 5.81 -21.34 -17.82
N CYS A 62 6.34 -20.41 -17.03
CA CYS A 62 7.74 -20.41 -16.59
C CYS A 62 8.06 -21.50 -15.57
N THR A 63 7.13 -21.80 -14.66
CA THR A 63 7.31 -22.76 -13.57
C THR A 63 5.97 -23.28 -13.04
N HIS A 64 6.00 -24.23 -12.09
CA HIS A 64 4.79 -24.65 -11.39
C HIS A 64 4.19 -23.51 -10.56
N ALA A 65 2.86 -23.43 -10.47
CA ALA A 65 2.17 -22.33 -9.80
C ALA A 65 2.61 -22.09 -8.33
N ASN A 66 3.00 -23.14 -7.60
CA ASN A 66 3.50 -23.03 -6.23
C ASN A 66 4.91 -22.39 -6.12
N ASN A 67 5.66 -22.34 -7.22
CA ASN A 67 6.99 -21.75 -7.29
C ASN A 67 6.97 -20.34 -7.90
N PHE A 68 5.84 -19.86 -8.42
CA PHE A 68 5.70 -18.50 -8.95
C PHE A 68 5.14 -17.59 -7.86
N VAL A 69 6.02 -16.89 -7.16
CA VAL A 69 5.68 -16.18 -5.91
C VAL A 69 6.10 -14.72 -5.94
N TYR A 70 5.72 -13.99 -4.90
CA TYR A 70 6.11 -12.61 -4.69
C TYR A 70 7.58 -12.49 -4.28
N HIS A 71 8.27 -11.49 -4.82
CA HIS A 71 9.62 -11.11 -4.43
C HIS A 71 9.72 -9.60 -4.30
N CYS A 72 10.59 -9.14 -3.40
CA CYS A 72 11.02 -7.75 -3.34
C CYS A 72 12.54 -7.69 -3.24
N VAL A 73 13.18 -7.07 -4.22
CA VAL A 73 14.63 -7.12 -4.42
C VAL A 73 15.16 -5.81 -5.02
N LEU A 74 16.46 -5.72 -5.25
CA LEU A 74 17.07 -4.61 -5.97
C LEU A 74 16.71 -4.67 -7.47
N ASN A 75 16.58 -3.51 -8.12
CA ASN A 75 16.55 -3.44 -9.58
C ASN A 75 17.92 -3.78 -10.19
N GLU A 76 18.00 -3.80 -11.53
CA GLU A 76 19.21 -4.17 -12.28
C GLU A 76 20.46 -3.38 -11.83
N GLU A 77 20.31 -2.07 -11.63
CA GLU A 77 21.40 -1.16 -11.24
C GLU A 77 21.61 -1.06 -9.73
N ALA A 78 20.79 -1.72 -8.90
CA ALA A 78 20.76 -1.59 -7.44
C ALA A 78 20.61 -0.14 -6.94
N THR A 79 19.82 0.65 -7.65
CA THR A 79 19.48 2.05 -7.33
C THR A 79 18.08 2.21 -6.76
N MET A 80 17.22 1.21 -6.94
CA MET A 80 15.81 1.20 -6.53
C MET A 80 15.42 -0.19 -6.01
N LEU A 81 14.31 -0.24 -5.27
CA LEU A 81 13.67 -1.48 -4.86
C LEU A 81 12.52 -1.77 -5.80
N VAL A 82 12.39 -3.04 -6.19
CA VAL A 82 11.33 -3.52 -7.06
C VAL A 82 10.68 -4.74 -6.44
N GLU A 83 9.37 -4.82 -6.60
CA GLU A 83 8.60 -6.02 -6.33
C GLU A 83 8.16 -6.67 -7.65
N VAL A 84 8.24 -8.00 -7.71
CA VAL A 84 8.05 -8.78 -8.93
C VAL A 84 7.42 -10.14 -8.59
N CYS A 85 6.56 -10.65 -9.47
CA CYS A 85 6.07 -12.02 -9.41
C CYS A 85 6.94 -12.88 -10.33
N ALA A 86 7.64 -13.86 -9.78
CA ALA A 86 8.61 -14.65 -10.54
C ALA A 86 8.81 -16.05 -9.94
N PRO A 87 9.46 -16.97 -10.67
CA PRO A 87 9.88 -18.24 -10.12
C PRO A 87 10.86 -18.08 -8.95
N ILE A 88 10.73 -18.90 -7.91
CA ILE A 88 11.71 -19.02 -6.84
C ILE A 88 13.07 -19.38 -7.43
N TYR A 89 14.11 -18.65 -7.02
CA TYR A 89 15.48 -18.84 -7.45
C TYR A 89 16.41 -19.02 -6.25
N TYR A 90 17.40 -19.89 -6.38
CA TYR A 90 18.38 -20.13 -5.32
C TYR A 90 19.56 -19.16 -5.46
N LEU A 91 19.77 -18.35 -4.44
CA LEU A 91 20.83 -17.35 -4.34
C LEU A 91 22.02 -17.90 -3.56
N ALA A 92 23.19 -17.32 -3.76
CA ALA A 92 24.46 -17.86 -3.26
C ALA A 92 25.17 -16.92 -2.27
N GLY A 93 24.49 -16.53 -1.18
CA GLY A 93 25.11 -15.70 -0.14
C GLY A 93 25.31 -14.22 -0.51
N TYR A 94 24.69 -13.76 -1.60
CA TYR A 94 24.72 -12.35 -2.01
C TYR A 94 23.30 -11.78 -2.03
N CYS A 95 23.20 -10.46 -1.88
CA CYS A 95 21.96 -9.74 -2.11
C CYS A 95 21.45 -9.98 -3.54
N SER A 96 20.15 -10.17 -3.70
CA SER A 96 19.54 -10.39 -5.01
C SER A 96 19.16 -9.10 -5.71
N ARG A 97 19.38 -9.07 -7.02
CA ARG A 97 18.72 -8.16 -7.95
C ARG A 97 17.86 -8.93 -8.94
N TYR A 98 16.85 -8.28 -9.49
CA TYR A 98 16.07 -8.85 -10.60
C TYR A 98 16.55 -8.28 -11.93
N SER A 99 16.91 -9.16 -12.87
CA SER A 99 17.31 -8.80 -14.23
C SER A 99 16.12 -8.83 -15.17
N GLU A 100 15.74 -7.66 -15.69
CA GLU A 100 14.69 -7.52 -16.70
C GLU A 100 15.12 -8.14 -18.04
N VAL A 101 16.44 -8.09 -18.33
CA VAL A 101 17.03 -8.66 -19.53
C VAL A 101 16.95 -10.18 -19.50
N ASP A 102 17.29 -10.79 -18.36
CA ASP A 102 17.31 -12.25 -18.20
C ASP A 102 15.99 -12.82 -17.66
N GLY A 103 15.08 -11.97 -17.20
CA GLY A 103 13.81 -12.35 -16.54
C GLY A 103 14.02 -13.26 -15.34
N LYS A 104 15.06 -13.02 -14.53
CA LYS A 104 15.44 -13.87 -13.38
C LYS A 104 16.21 -13.12 -12.30
N PHE A 105 16.30 -13.73 -11.13
CA PHE A 105 17.12 -13.24 -10.03
C PHE A 105 18.60 -13.53 -10.26
N ILE A 106 19.44 -12.55 -9.93
CA ILE A 106 20.90 -12.64 -10.07
C ILE A 106 21.52 -12.15 -8.76
N ASN A 107 22.59 -12.83 -8.32
CA ASN A 107 23.42 -12.39 -7.20
C ASN A 107 24.09 -11.05 -7.55
N LYS A 108 24.08 -10.08 -6.62
CA LYS A 108 24.88 -8.85 -6.73
C LYS A 108 26.23 -9.07 -6.05
N PRO A 109 27.33 -9.29 -6.80
CA PRO A 109 28.61 -9.72 -6.20
C PRO A 109 29.22 -8.72 -5.23
N ASP A 110 28.92 -7.42 -5.41
CA ASP A 110 29.42 -6.34 -4.56
C ASP A 110 28.67 -6.24 -3.21
N LEU A 111 27.65 -7.07 -3.00
CA LEU A 111 26.81 -7.09 -1.80
C LEU A 111 26.74 -8.51 -1.25
N ASP A 112 27.85 -8.97 -0.69
CA ASP A 112 27.93 -10.23 0.06
C ASP A 112 27.15 -10.07 1.38
N CYS A 113 26.08 -10.85 1.53
CA CYS A 113 25.25 -10.80 2.75
C CYS A 113 25.72 -11.79 3.82
N THR A 114 26.69 -12.66 3.53
CA THR A 114 27.24 -13.60 4.52
C THR A 114 28.13 -12.90 5.54
N VAL A 115 28.61 -11.69 5.21
CA VAL A 115 29.39 -10.82 6.11
C VAL A 115 28.52 -9.82 6.88
N PHE A 116 27.20 -9.87 6.71
CA PHE A 116 26.28 -9.00 7.44
C PHE A 116 26.07 -9.49 8.88
N ASP A 117 25.37 -8.67 9.66
CA ASP A 117 24.96 -8.98 11.03
C ASP A 117 23.46 -8.68 11.20
N PRO A 118 22.58 -9.71 11.30
CA PRO A 118 22.89 -11.13 11.19
C PRO A 118 23.28 -11.51 9.74
N PRO A 119 24.15 -12.54 9.56
CA PRO A 119 24.56 -12.98 8.23
C PRO A 119 23.45 -13.76 7.54
N CYS A 120 23.39 -13.66 6.21
CA CYS A 120 22.57 -14.56 5.39
C CYS A 120 23.27 -15.93 5.25
N PRO A 121 22.53 -17.02 5.02
CA PRO A 121 23.13 -18.32 4.73
C PRO A 121 23.77 -18.33 3.33
N ASN A 122 24.76 -19.21 3.12
CA ASN A 122 25.44 -19.39 1.83
C ASN A 122 24.49 -19.73 0.67
N ARG A 123 23.31 -20.29 0.98
CA ARG A 123 22.22 -20.50 0.03
C ARG A 123 20.87 -20.21 0.67
N PHE A 124 20.04 -19.45 -0.03
CA PHE A 124 18.65 -19.17 0.33
C PHE A 124 17.82 -18.94 -0.94
N THR A 125 16.49 -18.95 -0.79
CA THR A 125 15.58 -18.72 -1.90
C THR A 125 15.25 -17.24 -2.06
N SER A 126 15.05 -16.79 -3.30
CA SER A 126 14.81 -15.37 -3.62
C SER A 126 13.54 -14.79 -3.00
N ASN A 127 12.58 -15.61 -2.58
CA ASN A 127 11.39 -15.15 -1.86
C ASN A 127 11.69 -14.81 -0.39
N GLU A 128 12.85 -15.22 0.13
CA GLU A 128 13.31 -14.90 1.49
C GLU A 128 14.24 -13.68 1.55
N SER A 129 14.52 -13.03 0.41
CA SER A 129 15.43 -11.87 0.36
C SER A 129 15.02 -10.75 1.33
N TYR A 130 13.72 -10.63 1.62
CA TYR A 130 13.16 -9.68 2.61
C TYR A 130 13.76 -9.86 4.02
N LYS A 131 14.31 -11.03 4.36
CA LYS A 131 14.94 -11.25 5.67
C LYS A 131 16.26 -10.48 5.82
N TYR A 132 16.90 -10.08 4.71
CA TYR A 132 18.23 -9.50 4.70
C TYR A 132 18.17 -7.99 4.42
N GLN A 133 17.55 -7.24 5.32
CA GLN A 133 17.28 -5.80 5.17
C GLN A 133 18.53 -4.95 4.90
N LYS A 134 19.70 -5.38 5.38
CA LYS A 134 20.99 -4.75 5.09
C LYS A 134 21.29 -4.61 3.59
N CYS A 135 20.74 -5.51 2.75
CA CYS A 135 20.83 -5.40 1.29
C CYS A 135 20.21 -4.12 0.73
N TYR A 136 19.24 -3.54 1.43
CA TYR A 136 18.43 -2.43 0.94
C TYR A 136 18.81 -1.07 1.56
N GLU A 137 19.62 -1.07 2.63
CA GLU A 137 19.94 0.15 3.40
C GLU A 137 20.48 1.29 2.53
N LYS A 138 21.39 0.99 1.61
CA LYS A 138 21.99 2.01 0.73
C LYS A 138 20.93 2.69 -0.12
N VAL A 139 20.03 1.91 -0.71
CA VAL A 139 18.95 2.41 -1.57
C VAL A 139 17.96 3.24 -0.74
N ILE A 140 17.56 2.74 0.43
CA ILE A 140 16.62 3.43 1.32
C ILE A 140 17.19 4.79 1.75
N LYS A 141 18.47 4.84 2.16
CA LYS A 141 19.16 6.10 2.52
C LYS A 141 19.18 7.09 1.36
N GLN A 142 19.54 6.64 0.16
CA GLN A 142 19.54 7.49 -1.05
C GLN A 142 18.15 8.02 -1.40
N GLN A 143 17.09 7.22 -1.22
CA GLN A 143 15.72 7.65 -1.45
C GLN A 143 15.27 8.71 -0.43
N GLN A 144 15.63 8.53 0.85
CA GLN A 144 15.35 9.53 1.90
C GLN A 144 16.03 10.87 1.63
N GLU A 145 17.30 10.86 1.23
CA GLU A 145 18.05 12.07 0.86
C GLU A 145 17.38 12.79 -0.33
N LYS A 146 17.02 12.07 -1.40
CA LYS A 146 16.32 12.64 -2.55
C LYS A 146 14.97 13.25 -2.19
N ASN A 147 14.19 12.58 -1.33
CA ASN A 147 12.89 13.08 -0.88
C ASN A 147 13.05 14.38 -0.06
N SER A 148 14.06 14.45 0.80
CA SER A 148 14.35 15.66 1.57
C SER A 148 14.70 16.84 0.67
N VAL A 149 15.54 16.64 -0.35
CA VAL A 149 15.90 17.69 -1.31
C VAL A 149 14.67 18.13 -2.11
N ASN A 150 13.88 17.18 -2.62
CA ASN A 150 12.71 17.48 -3.44
C ASN A 150 11.64 18.28 -2.67
N GLN A 151 11.53 18.10 -1.36
CA GLN A 151 10.63 18.88 -0.51
C GLN A 151 10.98 20.39 -0.47
N TYR A 152 12.25 20.76 -0.60
CA TYR A 152 12.69 22.17 -0.56
C TYR A 152 12.77 22.84 -1.93
N VAL A 153 12.87 22.07 -3.02
CA VAL A 153 12.90 22.61 -4.40
C VAL A 153 11.73 23.54 -4.72
N PRO A 154 10.45 23.19 -4.47
CA PRO A 154 9.33 24.09 -4.80
C PRO A 154 9.33 25.37 -3.95
N LEU A 155 9.80 25.30 -2.70
CA LEU A 155 9.89 26.47 -1.83
C LEU A 155 10.97 27.45 -2.34
N VAL A 156 12.13 26.92 -2.71
CA VAL A 156 13.25 27.73 -3.24
C VAL A 156 12.89 28.33 -4.60
N THR A 157 12.21 27.59 -5.48
CA THR A 157 11.78 28.10 -6.78
C THR A 157 10.73 29.21 -6.65
N VAL A 158 9.75 29.06 -5.74
CA VAL A 158 8.77 30.12 -5.46
C VAL A 158 9.47 31.37 -4.91
N LEU A 159 10.38 31.22 -3.95
CA LEU A 159 11.15 32.35 -3.42
C LEU A 159 11.98 33.05 -4.51
N ALA A 160 12.66 32.29 -5.39
CA ALA A 160 13.41 32.87 -6.49
C ALA A 160 12.50 33.65 -7.46
N ILE A 161 11.34 33.10 -7.83
CA ILE A 161 10.37 33.77 -8.72
C ILE A 161 9.84 35.06 -8.09
N THR A 162 9.49 35.05 -6.80
CA THR A 162 9.01 36.24 -6.09
C THR A 162 10.06 37.35 -6.03
N ILE A 163 11.32 37.02 -5.71
CA ILE A 163 12.44 37.97 -5.70
C ILE A 163 12.65 38.56 -7.10
N THR A 164 12.59 37.73 -8.15
CA THR A 164 12.76 38.18 -9.54
C THR A 164 11.66 39.16 -9.96
N LEU A 165 10.40 38.87 -9.60
CA LEU A 165 9.26 39.79 -9.84
C LEU A 165 9.43 41.13 -9.12
N LEU A 166 9.85 41.12 -7.85
CA LEU A 166 10.11 42.34 -7.09
C LEU A 166 11.21 43.20 -7.71
N MET A 167 12.28 42.59 -8.22
CA MET A 167 13.35 43.29 -8.93
C MET A 167 12.86 43.96 -10.22
N VAL A 168 12.04 43.26 -11.01
CA VAL A 168 11.43 43.83 -12.23
C VAL A 168 10.52 45.00 -11.89
N LEU A 169 9.69 44.88 -10.85
CA LEU A 169 8.84 45.97 -10.37
C LEU A 169 9.69 47.17 -9.92
N ALA A 170 10.75 46.96 -9.13
CA ALA A 170 11.64 48.03 -8.67
C ALA A 170 12.31 48.78 -9.82
N VAL A 171 12.79 48.07 -10.86
CA VAL A 171 13.35 48.67 -12.07
C VAL A 171 12.26 49.45 -12.84
N GLY A 172 11.06 48.88 -12.97
CA GLY A 172 9.91 49.56 -13.60
C GLY A 172 9.52 50.85 -12.87
N PHE A 173 9.50 50.83 -11.53
CA PHE A 173 9.26 52.00 -10.70
C PHE A 173 10.35 53.05 -10.87
N LYS A 174 11.63 52.66 -10.89
CA LYS A 174 12.76 53.57 -11.14
C LYS A 174 12.68 54.23 -12.51
N LEU A 175 12.38 53.48 -13.57
CA LEU A 175 12.23 54.02 -14.92
C LEU A 175 11.04 54.99 -15.04
N LYS A 176 9.92 54.69 -14.36
CA LYS A 176 8.75 55.59 -14.30
C LYS A 176 9.07 56.87 -13.54
N TRP A 177 9.81 56.78 -12.43
CA TRP A 177 10.26 57.95 -11.66
C TRP A 177 11.22 58.85 -12.46
N ILE A 178 12.15 58.27 -13.21
CA ILE A 178 13.07 59.04 -14.08
C ILE A 178 12.29 59.81 -15.16
N LYS A 179 11.26 59.21 -15.76
CA LYS A 179 10.38 59.92 -16.71
C LYS A 179 9.56 61.04 -16.06
N CYS A 180 9.17 60.90 -14.79
CA CYS A 180 8.49 61.98 -14.06
C CYS A 180 9.40 63.15 -13.67
N LEU A 181 10.71 62.92 -13.46
CA LEU A 181 11.66 63.97 -13.08
C LEU A 181 12.24 64.75 -14.28
N CYS A 182 12.23 64.20 -15.50
CA CYS A 182 12.63 64.94 -16.71
C CYS A 182 11.48 65.72 -17.39
N GLY A 183 10.25 65.66 -16.85
CA GLY A 183 9.07 66.33 -17.42
C GLY A 183 8.77 67.74 -16.89
N LYS A 184 9.59 68.29 -15.99
CA LYS A 184 9.42 69.68 -15.51
C LYS A 184 10.72 70.46 -15.61
N LYS A 185 10.95 71.07 -16.78
CA LYS A 185 11.83 72.23 -16.93
C LYS A 185 11.19 73.24 -17.90
N HIS A 186 10.39 74.16 -17.35
CA HIS A 186 10.37 75.57 -17.76
C HIS A 186 9.74 76.42 -16.65
N LYS A 187 10.57 77.23 -15.98
CA LYS A 187 10.46 78.70 -15.77
C LYS A 187 11.19 79.10 -14.47
N SER A 188 12.20 79.95 -14.65
CA SER A 188 12.96 80.76 -13.68
C SER A 188 12.02 81.66 -12.83
N THR A 189 12.39 82.26 -11.68
CA THR A 189 13.53 83.17 -11.39
C THR A 189 13.54 83.55 -9.87
N GLU A 190 14.70 83.96 -9.32
CA GLU A 190 14.94 84.91 -8.17
C GLU A 190 14.46 84.54 -6.75
N ASP A 191 15.13 84.82 -5.62
CA ASP A 191 16.44 85.41 -5.27
C ASP A 191 16.69 85.20 -3.74
N SER A 192 17.93 85.49 -3.29
CA SER A 192 18.36 85.88 -1.92
C SER A 192 18.81 84.83 -0.87
N GLN A 193 20.14 84.84 -0.63
CA GLN A 193 20.95 84.89 0.63
C GLN A 193 20.37 84.28 1.94
N GLU A 194 21.11 83.55 2.78
CA GLU A 194 22.41 83.89 3.41
C GLU A 194 23.04 82.64 4.11
N THR A 195 24.37 82.66 4.31
CA THR A 195 25.26 81.64 4.95
C THR A 195 25.78 82.27 6.27
N PRO A 196 26.10 81.58 7.42
CA PRO A 196 27.20 80.61 7.53
C PRO A 196 27.15 79.48 8.61
N SER A 197 27.59 78.29 8.19
CA SER A 197 28.70 77.40 8.67
C SER A 197 29.19 77.38 10.17
N PRO A 198 30.03 76.40 10.61
CA PRO A 198 29.76 75.39 11.67
C PRO A 198 30.82 75.48 12.83
N PRO A 199 31.01 74.51 13.78
CA PRO A 199 31.71 73.24 13.49
C PRO A 199 31.40 72.01 14.41
N ASP A 200 31.65 70.83 13.83
CA ASP A 200 32.40 69.64 14.29
C ASP A 200 32.33 69.01 15.69
N VAL A 201 32.64 67.70 15.64
CA VAL A 201 33.27 66.79 16.63
C VAL A 201 32.26 65.86 17.34
N GLN A 202 32.00 64.66 16.79
CA GLN A 202 32.74 63.38 16.90
C GLN A 202 32.51 62.59 18.21
N ILE A 203 32.12 61.32 17.99
CA ILE A 203 32.56 60.09 18.69
C ILE A 203 31.78 59.56 19.92
N GLU A 204 31.40 58.28 19.76
CA GLU A 204 31.27 57.14 20.70
C GLU A 204 30.04 56.88 21.61
N LYS A 205 29.43 55.72 21.31
CA LYS A 205 29.17 54.52 22.15
C LYS A 205 28.31 54.59 23.43
N LYS A 206 27.43 53.57 23.44
CA LYS A 206 27.02 52.65 24.53
C LYS A 206 25.90 53.10 25.50
N GLU A 207 24.85 52.27 25.46
CA GLU A 207 23.91 51.85 26.52
C GLU A 207 24.54 51.62 27.93
N PRO A 208 23.76 51.26 28.99
CA PRO A 208 22.35 51.54 29.34
C PRO A 208 22.17 51.87 30.86
N LYS A 209 20.93 52.21 31.29
CA LYS A 209 20.23 51.82 32.55
C LYS A 209 19.38 52.96 33.16
N GLY A 210 18.18 52.60 33.63
CA GLY A 210 17.58 53.16 34.86
C GLY A 210 16.13 53.62 34.79
N THR A 211 15.20 52.70 35.12
CA THR A 211 14.06 52.77 36.08
C THR A 211 13.87 54.12 36.83
N PRO A 212 12.65 54.60 37.23
CA PRO A 212 11.58 53.79 37.83
C PRO A 212 10.11 54.26 37.63
N LYS A 213 9.14 53.38 37.94
CA LYS A 213 7.99 53.65 38.84
C LYS A 213 7.03 52.46 38.98
N GLN A 214 6.70 52.14 40.23
CA GLN A 214 5.51 51.40 40.65
C GLN A 214 4.27 52.31 40.50
N SER A 215 3.13 51.76 40.06
CA SER A 215 1.94 51.50 40.90
C SER A 215 0.68 51.29 40.05
N GLU A 216 -0.20 50.41 40.56
CA GLU A 216 -1.66 50.33 40.32
C GLU A 216 -2.23 49.59 39.08
N THR A 217 -2.73 48.38 39.40
CA THR A 217 -4.08 47.81 39.15
C THR A 217 -4.65 47.67 37.73
N ASP A 218 -4.91 46.40 37.39
CA ASP A 218 -5.87 45.79 36.44
C ASP A 218 -7.16 46.60 36.16
N PRO A 219 -7.80 46.49 34.96
CA PRO A 219 -8.18 45.19 34.40
C PRO A 219 -8.10 44.98 32.86
N VAL A 220 -7.88 43.71 32.51
CA VAL A 220 -8.46 42.92 31.41
C VAL A 220 -8.80 43.68 30.12
N ASN A 221 -7.97 43.49 29.09
CA ASN A 221 -8.35 43.80 27.71
C ASN A 221 -8.20 42.56 26.81
N VAL A 222 -9.32 42.21 26.19
CA VAL A 222 -9.52 41.07 25.30
C VAL A 222 -8.80 41.34 23.97
N ILE A 223 -7.86 40.47 23.61
CA ILE A 223 -7.21 40.49 22.29
C ILE A 223 -8.17 39.91 21.25
N PRO A 224 -8.42 40.56 20.10
CA PRO A 224 -9.23 40.00 19.02
C PRO A 224 -8.50 38.84 18.37
N THR A 225 -9.16 37.68 18.34
CA THR A 225 -8.75 36.50 17.58
C THR A 225 -8.62 36.84 16.09
N PRO A 226 -7.48 36.56 15.43
CA PRO A 226 -7.35 36.72 13.99
C PRO A 226 -8.27 35.73 13.27
N THR A 227 -9.18 36.25 12.46
CA THR A 227 -9.99 35.49 11.51
C THR A 227 -9.07 34.79 10.52
N LEU A 228 -9.09 33.45 10.56
CA LEU A 228 -8.42 32.57 9.61
C LEU A 228 -9.08 32.72 8.22
N PRO A 229 -8.34 32.63 7.10
CA PRO A 229 -8.92 32.67 5.77
C PRO A 229 -9.79 31.43 5.53
N ASP A 230 -10.94 31.66 4.90
CA ASP A 230 -11.92 30.68 4.45
C ASP A 230 -11.24 29.63 3.55
N TYR A 231 -10.99 28.44 4.12
CA TYR A 231 -10.44 27.30 3.39
C TYR A 231 -11.57 26.67 2.58
N ALA A 232 -11.34 26.59 1.27
CA ALA A 232 -12.19 26.00 0.24
C ALA A 232 -13.14 24.89 0.74
N SER A 233 -14.44 25.10 0.51
CA SER A 233 -15.47 24.07 0.69
C SER A 233 -15.21 22.92 -0.28
N PHE A 234 -14.48 21.90 0.17
CA PHE A 234 -14.46 20.62 -0.54
C PHE A 234 -15.88 20.04 -0.49
N GLU A 235 -16.49 19.84 -1.66
CA GLU A 235 -17.80 19.19 -1.77
C GLU A 235 -17.72 17.80 -1.12
N LYS A 236 -18.45 17.63 -0.02
CA LYS A 236 -18.60 16.33 0.64
C LYS A 236 -19.59 15.50 -0.17
N MET A 237 -19.14 14.35 -0.64
CA MET A 237 -19.99 13.36 -1.28
C MET A 237 -20.78 12.63 -0.20
N VAL A 238 -22.11 12.67 -0.26
CA VAL A 238 -22.96 11.88 0.64
C VAL A 238 -23.33 10.58 -0.07
N LYS A 239 -22.96 9.45 0.52
CA LYS A 239 -23.32 8.11 0.05
C LYS A 239 -24.27 7.45 1.01
N GLU A 240 -25.28 6.79 0.48
CA GLU A 240 -26.18 5.95 1.24
C GLU A 240 -25.60 4.53 1.35
N CYS A 241 -25.56 3.99 2.55
CA CYS A 241 -25.05 2.67 2.85
C CYS A 241 -26.13 1.84 3.55
N LYS A 242 -26.31 0.59 3.14
CA LYS A 242 -27.24 -0.35 3.77
C LYS A 242 -26.53 -1.65 4.10
N ASN A 243 -26.88 -2.25 5.24
CA ASN A 243 -26.41 -3.59 5.55
C ASN A 243 -27.30 -4.64 4.84
N LEU A 244 -26.76 -5.85 4.66
CA LEU A 244 -27.44 -6.88 3.85
C LEU A 244 -28.74 -7.41 4.45
N SER A 245 -28.81 -7.59 5.77
CA SER A 245 -30.04 -7.99 6.46
C SER A 245 -31.12 -6.91 6.48
N GLY A 246 -30.84 -5.71 5.96
CA GLY A 246 -31.79 -4.60 5.88
C GLY A 246 -32.13 -3.97 7.24
N GLY A 247 -31.42 -4.33 8.31
CA GLY A 247 -31.63 -3.81 9.66
C GLY A 247 -31.01 -2.44 9.92
N THR A 248 -30.14 -1.94 9.04
CA THR A 248 -29.36 -0.71 9.28
C THR A 248 -29.05 0.01 7.98
N GLN A 249 -29.42 1.30 7.93
CA GLN A 249 -29.19 2.21 6.82
C GLN A 249 -28.56 3.49 7.37
N VAL A 250 -27.43 3.89 6.80
CA VAL A 250 -26.64 5.03 7.28
C VAL A 250 -26.19 5.86 6.09
N THR A 251 -26.21 7.18 6.24
CA THR A 251 -25.62 8.10 5.27
C THR A 251 -24.22 8.48 5.71
N CYS A 252 -23.23 8.22 4.86
CA CYS A 252 -21.83 8.55 5.12
C CYS A 252 -21.44 9.80 4.31
N ALA A 253 -20.96 10.83 5.00
CA ALA A 253 -20.36 12.00 4.35
C ALA A 253 -18.86 11.75 4.13
N LEU A 254 -18.45 11.65 2.88
CA LEU A 254 -17.10 11.31 2.44
C LEU A 254 -16.49 12.45 1.63
N GLN A 255 -15.16 12.46 1.52
CA GLN A 255 -14.45 13.33 0.59
C GLN A 255 -14.47 12.71 -0.82
N ALA A 256 -14.37 13.52 -1.88
CA ALA A 256 -14.45 13.03 -3.26
C ALA A 256 -13.46 11.89 -3.57
N SER A 257 -12.22 11.96 -3.08
CA SER A 257 -11.18 10.95 -3.32
C SER A 257 -11.05 9.90 -2.20
N SER A 258 -12.16 9.52 -1.56
CA SER A 258 -12.12 8.57 -0.43
C SER A 258 -11.98 7.11 -0.91
N ALA A 259 -11.15 6.33 -0.23
CA ALA A 259 -11.02 4.89 -0.47
C ALA A 259 -12.03 4.09 0.36
N ILE A 260 -12.25 2.81 0.03
CA ILE A 260 -13.11 1.90 0.81
C ILE A 260 -12.73 1.90 2.30
N LEU A 261 -11.44 2.02 2.61
CA LEU A 261 -10.96 2.13 3.99
C LEU A 261 -11.62 3.29 4.76
N ASP A 262 -11.76 4.45 4.11
CA ASP A 262 -12.35 5.66 4.71
C ASP A 262 -13.85 5.47 4.96
N LEU A 263 -14.55 4.81 4.05
CA LEU A 263 -15.95 4.45 4.25
C LEU A 263 -16.13 3.46 5.41
N ARG A 264 -15.29 2.43 5.50
CA ARG A 264 -15.32 1.50 6.62
C ARG A 264 -15.05 2.20 7.95
N ASN A 265 -14.11 3.16 7.97
CA ASN A 265 -13.83 3.99 9.14
C ASN A 265 -15.04 4.86 9.54
N ALA A 266 -15.70 5.48 8.55
CA ALA A 266 -16.91 6.26 8.77
C ALA A 266 -18.04 5.40 9.35
N LEU A 267 -18.33 4.25 8.73
CA LEU A 267 -19.34 3.30 9.21
C LEU A 267 -19.01 2.74 10.59
N SER A 268 -17.75 2.39 10.83
CA SER A 268 -17.25 1.93 12.13
C SER A 268 -17.55 2.94 13.24
N LYS A 269 -17.31 4.23 12.97
CA LYS A 269 -17.57 5.32 13.90
C LYS A 269 -19.08 5.55 14.10
N GLU A 270 -19.85 5.64 13.02
CA GLU A 270 -21.30 5.89 13.08
C GLU A 270 -22.05 4.77 13.80
N LEU A 271 -21.67 3.52 13.53
CA LEU A 271 -22.33 2.34 14.12
C LEU A 271 -21.73 1.94 15.48
N ASN A 272 -20.66 2.60 15.93
CA ASN A 272 -19.90 2.24 17.13
C ASN A 272 -19.48 0.74 17.12
N ILE A 273 -18.89 0.31 16.00
CA ILE A 273 -18.44 -1.07 15.76
C ILE A 273 -16.98 -1.09 15.34
N PRO A 274 -16.17 -2.06 15.78
CA PRO A 274 -14.82 -2.25 15.26
C PRO A 274 -14.80 -2.31 13.73
N GLN A 275 -13.90 -1.55 13.11
CA GLN A 275 -13.74 -1.49 11.65
C GLN A 275 -13.53 -2.89 11.03
N THR A 276 -12.87 -3.80 11.74
CA THR A 276 -12.61 -5.19 11.30
C THR A 276 -13.87 -6.00 11.03
N LEU A 277 -15.01 -5.58 11.57
CA LEU A 277 -16.31 -6.24 11.40
C LEU A 277 -17.19 -5.58 10.34
N VAL A 278 -16.76 -4.47 9.76
CA VAL A 278 -17.47 -3.83 8.65
C VAL A 278 -16.77 -4.24 7.36
N LEU A 279 -17.47 -4.91 6.44
CA LEU A 279 -16.93 -5.29 5.13
C LEU A 279 -17.82 -4.70 4.03
N ILE A 280 -17.23 -4.00 3.05
CA ILE A 280 -17.98 -3.49 1.89
C ILE A 280 -18.01 -4.59 0.84
N VAL A 281 -19.18 -4.86 0.27
CA VAL A 281 -19.37 -6.02 -0.61
C VAL A 281 -20.15 -5.68 -1.87
N ASP A 282 -19.98 -6.54 -2.86
CA ASP A 282 -20.73 -6.59 -4.09
C ASP A 282 -21.52 -7.91 -4.11
N GLN A 283 -22.84 -7.82 -3.90
CA GLN A 283 -23.68 -9.02 -3.95
C GLN A 283 -23.82 -9.61 -5.36
N GLU A 284 -23.74 -8.79 -6.41
CA GLU A 284 -23.93 -9.26 -7.78
C GLU A 284 -22.78 -10.16 -8.21
N ASN A 285 -21.55 -9.72 -7.91
CA ASN A 285 -20.34 -10.48 -8.25
C ASN A 285 -19.86 -11.39 -7.11
N GLY A 286 -20.48 -11.33 -5.93
CA GLY A 286 -20.07 -12.10 -4.77
C GLY A 286 -18.65 -11.73 -4.29
N THR A 287 -18.27 -10.45 -4.39
CA THR A 287 -16.93 -9.98 -4.04
C THR A 287 -16.93 -9.10 -2.80
N ILE A 288 -15.80 -9.08 -2.10
CA ILE A 288 -15.55 -8.18 -0.98
C ILE A 288 -14.52 -7.17 -1.46
N PHE A 289 -14.85 -5.88 -1.35
CA PHE A 289 -13.96 -4.82 -1.83
C PHE A 289 -12.74 -4.68 -0.95
N GLN A 290 -11.58 -4.43 -1.58
CA GLN A 290 -10.33 -4.14 -0.90
C GLN A 290 -10.29 -2.66 -0.48
N ASP A 291 -9.50 -2.39 0.56
CA ASP A 291 -9.45 -1.09 1.24
C ASP A 291 -8.91 0.05 0.37
N ASP A 292 -8.11 -0.27 -0.64
CA ASP A 292 -7.45 0.67 -1.56
C ASP A 292 -8.30 1.07 -2.78
N ILE A 293 -9.47 0.46 -2.94
CA ILE A 293 -10.39 0.78 -4.04
C ILE A 293 -11.02 2.16 -3.80
N GLU A 294 -11.05 3.01 -4.83
CA GLU A 294 -11.70 4.32 -4.77
C GLU A 294 -13.22 4.18 -4.80
N ILE A 295 -13.93 4.88 -3.91
CA ILE A 295 -15.39 4.76 -3.77
C ILE A 295 -16.13 5.20 -5.04
N GLU A 296 -15.57 6.12 -5.81
CA GLU A 296 -16.16 6.59 -7.07
C GLU A 296 -16.32 5.47 -8.11
N THR A 297 -15.51 4.40 -8.01
CA THR A 297 -15.61 3.23 -8.89
C THR A 297 -16.81 2.34 -8.57
N LEU A 298 -17.41 2.49 -7.39
CA LEU A 298 -18.61 1.77 -7.00
C LEU A 298 -19.81 2.35 -7.74
N LYS A 299 -20.29 1.60 -8.75
CA LYS A 299 -21.51 1.94 -9.50
C LYS A 299 -22.79 1.72 -8.69
N GLN A 300 -22.68 1.08 -7.52
CA GLN A 300 -23.80 0.61 -6.71
C GLN A 300 -24.26 1.70 -5.74
N SER A 301 -25.56 1.96 -5.71
CA SER A 301 -26.21 2.86 -4.75
C SER A 301 -27.56 2.27 -4.35
N PRO A 302 -27.85 2.05 -3.06
CA PRO A 302 -26.96 2.26 -1.91
C PRO A 302 -25.78 1.27 -1.89
N ILE A 303 -24.67 1.68 -1.25
CA ILE A 303 -23.49 0.82 -1.04
C ILE A 303 -23.83 -0.25 -0.01
N GLU A 304 -23.53 -1.50 -0.33
CA GLU A 304 -23.84 -2.64 0.52
C GLU A 304 -22.67 -3.01 1.42
N PHE A 305 -22.96 -3.31 2.69
CA PHE A 305 -21.96 -3.77 3.63
C PHE A 305 -22.46 -4.90 4.54
N ILE A 306 -21.51 -5.62 5.12
CA ILE A 306 -21.71 -6.71 6.07
C ILE A 306 -21.28 -6.22 7.44
N LEU A 307 -22.12 -6.48 8.45
CA LEU A 307 -21.74 -6.43 9.86
C LEU A 307 -21.39 -7.82 10.38
N GLY A 308 -20.13 -8.03 10.70
CA GLY A 308 -19.63 -9.30 11.20
C GLY A 308 -19.93 -9.56 12.66
N ASN A 309 -19.89 -10.84 13.04
CA ASN A 309 -20.16 -11.26 14.42
C ASN A 309 -18.96 -10.96 15.35
N ARG A 310 -19.22 -10.24 16.45
CA ARG A 310 -18.22 -9.93 17.50
C ARG A 310 -17.84 -11.12 18.37
N ASN A 311 -18.72 -12.10 18.50
CA ASN A 311 -18.65 -13.13 19.53
C ASN A 311 -18.50 -14.54 18.96
N ARG A 312 -17.66 -14.72 17.93
CA ARG A 312 -17.57 -15.99 17.19
C ARG A 312 -17.26 -17.20 18.06
N THR A 313 -16.39 -17.05 19.06
CA THR A 313 -15.95 -18.13 19.95
C THR A 313 -16.87 -18.37 21.15
N SER A 314 -17.91 -17.55 21.34
CA SER A 314 -18.74 -17.57 22.57
C SER A 314 -19.64 -18.80 22.74
N ILE A 315 -19.91 -19.55 21.67
CA ILE A 315 -20.86 -20.67 21.67
C ILE A 315 -20.17 -22.01 21.99
N ILE A 316 -18.84 -22.02 22.07
CA ILE A 316 -18.07 -23.27 22.13
C ILE A 316 -17.61 -23.52 23.57
N GLU A 317 -18.08 -24.64 24.12
CA GLU A 317 -17.66 -25.15 25.42
C GLU A 317 -16.20 -25.64 25.38
N ASP A 318 -15.45 -25.37 26.45
CA ASP A 318 -14.05 -25.77 26.60
C ASP A 318 -13.97 -27.16 27.24
N ASP A 319 -13.33 -28.10 26.55
CA ASP A 319 -13.06 -29.46 27.04
C ASP A 319 -11.64 -29.60 27.65
N GLY A 320 -10.85 -28.53 27.63
CA GLY A 320 -9.47 -28.49 28.11
C GLY A 320 -8.46 -29.24 27.23
N SER A 321 -8.89 -29.84 26.12
CA SER A 321 -8.00 -30.61 25.26
C SER A 321 -7.29 -29.72 24.23
N VAL A 322 -6.03 -30.03 23.92
CA VAL A 322 -5.23 -29.26 22.95
C VAL A 322 -5.33 -29.94 21.59
N GLU A 323 -5.80 -29.20 20.59
CA GLU A 323 -5.92 -29.68 19.23
C GLU A 323 -5.11 -28.83 18.26
N ASN A 324 -4.76 -29.38 17.11
CA ASN A 324 -4.09 -28.64 16.04
C ASN A 324 -5.11 -28.05 15.08
N ASN A 325 -5.06 -26.73 14.89
CA ASN A 325 -5.87 -26.06 13.89
C ASN A 325 -5.47 -26.55 12.48
N VAL A 326 -6.43 -27.10 11.75
CA VAL A 326 -6.22 -27.70 10.42
C VAL A 326 -5.83 -26.68 9.34
N ILE A 327 -6.17 -25.40 9.55
CA ILE A 327 -5.93 -24.30 8.63
C ILE A 327 -4.61 -23.59 8.97
N SER A 328 -4.45 -23.15 10.21
CA SER A 328 -3.29 -22.35 10.64
C SER A 328 -2.11 -23.19 11.16
N ASN A 329 -2.32 -24.49 11.40
CA ASN A 329 -1.36 -25.40 12.05
C ASN A 329 -0.90 -24.93 13.44
N LYS A 330 -1.67 -24.06 14.09
CA LYS A 330 -1.42 -23.61 15.47
C LYS A 330 -2.18 -24.47 16.47
N ASN A 331 -1.65 -24.60 17.68
CA ASN A 331 -2.35 -25.25 18.78
C ASN A 331 -3.54 -24.37 19.21
N ILE A 332 -4.70 -24.99 19.37
CA ILE A 332 -5.93 -24.37 19.86
C ILE A 332 -6.39 -25.11 21.11
N THR A 333 -6.51 -24.36 22.19
CA THR A 333 -6.88 -24.88 23.51
C THR A 333 -8.30 -24.54 23.90
N TYR A 334 -8.89 -23.48 23.34
CA TYR A 334 -10.24 -23.03 23.64
C TYR A 334 -10.98 -22.65 22.35
N GLY A 335 -12.31 -22.67 22.38
CA GLY A 335 -13.14 -22.14 21.30
C GLY A 335 -12.96 -22.88 19.97
N LYS A 336 -12.58 -24.16 19.99
CA LYS A 336 -12.38 -24.98 18.79
C LYS A 336 -13.68 -25.64 18.32
N CYS A 337 -13.91 -25.66 17.03
CA CYS A 337 -14.98 -26.42 16.39
C CYS A 337 -14.40 -27.62 15.63
N LYS A 338 -15.12 -28.75 15.73
CA LYS A 338 -14.81 -29.97 14.96
C LYS A 338 -15.60 -29.93 13.65
N MET A 339 -14.89 -30.06 12.54
CA MET A 339 -15.49 -30.16 11.21
C MET A 339 -15.97 -31.61 10.95
N SER A 340 -16.83 -31.79 9.96
CA SER A 340 -17.38 -33.06 9.48
C SER A 340 -16.29 -34.07 9.11
N CYS A 341 -15.14 -33.58 8.63
CA CYS A 341 -13.95 -34.38 8.33
C CYS A 341 -13.18 -34.89 9.57
N GLY A 342 -13.59 -34.49 10.77
CA GLY A 342 -12.97 -34.87 12.04
C GLY A 342 -11.83 -33.95 12.51
N HIS A 343 -11.34 -33.06 11.64
CA HIS A 343 -10.31 -32.07 12.01
C HIS A 343 -10.89 -30.89 12.80
N PHE A 344 -10.03 -30.24 13.58
CA PHE A 344 -10.38 -29.09 14.41
C PHE A 344 -9.85 -27.78 13.81
N THR A 345 -10.59 -26.70 14.06
CA THR A 345 -10.20 -25.30 13.81
C THR A 345 -10.85 -24.42 14.87
N ASP A 346 -10.52 -23.13 14.94
CA ASP A 346 -11.34 -22.14 15.64
C ASP A 346 -12.22 -21.36 14.64
N PRO A 347 -13.40 -20.84 15.07
CA PRO A 347 -14.33 -20.10 14.23
C PRO A 347 -13.73 -18.87 13.54
N GLU A 348 -12.78 -18.16 14.17
CA GLU A 348 -12.19 -16.96 13.60
C GLU A 348 -11.25 -17.32 12.44
N THR A 349 -10.36 -18.29 12.64
CA THR A 349 -9.49 -18.81 11.58
C THR A 349 -10.32 -19.39 10.42
N LEU A 350 -11.40 -20.12 10.74
CA LEU A 350 -12.31 -20.66 9.72
C LEU A 350 -13.05 -19.56 8.96
N PHE A 351 -13.48 -18.49 9.64
CA PHE A 351 -14.12 -17.35 9.01
C PHE A 351 -13.17 -16.61 8.07
N VAL A 352 -11.94 -16.32 8.51
CA VAL A 352 -10.92 -15.69 7.67
C VAL A 352 -10.64 -16.54 6.43
N TRP A 353 -10.51 -17.86 6.58
CA TRP A 353 -10.35 -18.78 5.47
C TRP A 353 -11.56 -18.73 4.51
N THR A 354 -12.77 -18.73 5.05
CA THR A 354 -14.01 -18.61 4.26
C THR A 354 -14.05 -17.32 3.46
N LYS A 355 -13.76 -16.20 4.12
CA LYS A 355 -13.70 -14.87 3.53
C LYS A 355 -12.68 -14.76 2.40
N GLU A 356 -11.52 -15.39 2.53
CA GLU A 356 -10.44 -15.32 1.54
C GLU A 356 -10.59 -16.31 0.37
N LYS A 357 -11.26 -17.45 0.58
CA LYS A 357 -11.25 -18.57 -0.38
C LYS A 357 -12.58 -18.82 -1.08
N LEU A 358 -13.71 -18.46 -0.47
CA LEU A 358 -15.02 -18.73 -1.06
C LEU A 358 -15.38 -17.74 -2.18
N PRO A 359 -15.20 -16.41 -2.01
CA PRO A 359 -15.42 -15.44 -3.10
C PRO A 359 -14.54 -15.72 -4.32
N GLY A 360 -15.15 -15.73 -5.52
CA GLY A 360 -14.44 -16.00 -6.77
C GLY A 360 -14.00 -17.46 -6.96
N GLY A 361 -14.49 -18.38 -6.14
CA GLY A 361 -14.30 -19.82 -6.29
C GLY A 361 -15.19 -20.43 -7.38
N LEU A 362 -15.02 -21.73 -7.63
CA LEU A 362 -15.92 -22.50 -8.49
C LEU A 362 -16.85 -23.41 -7.68
N ASP A 363 -16.63 -23.54 -6.38
CA ASP A 363 -17.35 -24.47 -5.53
C ASP A 363 -18.22 -23.71 -4.51
N SER A 364 -19.33 -24.33 -4.11
CA SER A 364 -20.28 -23.78 -3.14
C SER A 364 -19.83 -23.93 -1.67
N GLY A 365 -18.55 -24.21 -1.44
CA GLY A 365 -17.97 -24.47 -0.12
C GLY A 365 -16.45 -24.51 -0.23
N LEU A 366 -15.77 -25.11 0.76
CA LEU A 366 -14.31 -25.13 0.79
C LEU A 366 -13.71 -26.52 1.05
N PRO A 367 -12.59 -26.86 0.40
CA PRO A 367 -11.90 -28.11 0.68
C PRO A 367 -11.19 -28.03 2.03
N CYS A 368 -11.16 -29.16 2.73
CA CYS A 368 -10.32 -29.32 3.90
C CYS A 368 -8.83 -29.28 3.49
N PRO A 369 -7.97 -28.47 4.13
CA PRO A 369 -6.55 -28.39 3.79
C PRO A 369 -5.77 -29.70 3.96
N ARG A 370 -6.28 -30.64 4.77
CA ARG A 370 -5.63 -31.93 5.05
C ARG A 370 -6.30 -33.13 4.38
N CYS A 371 -7.58 -33.04 4.03
CA CYS A 371 -8.31 -34.15 3.43
C CYS A 371 -8.46 -33.91 1.92
N PRO A 372 -7.80 -34.70 1.06
CA PRO A 372 -7.83 -34.48 -0.39
C PRO A 372 -9.22 -34.60 -1.04
N TYR A 373 -10.18 -35.23 -0.35
CA TYR A 373 -11.51 -35.53 -0.89
C TYR A 373 -12.66 -35.07 0.00
N VAL A 374 -12.39 -34.29 1.06
CA VAL A 374 -13.45 -33.81 1.95
C VAL A 374 -13.67 -32.32 1.75
N PHE A 375 -14.95 -31.97 1.65
CA PHE A 375 -15.42 -30.64 1.35
C PHE A 375 -16.37 -30.18 2.45
N TRP A 376 -16.16 -28.97 2.96
CA TRP A 376 -17.03 -28.32 3.92
C TRP A 376 -18.06 -27.49 3.14
N GLY A 377 -19.32 -27.90 3.23
CA GLY A 377 -20.44 -27.19 2.61
C GLY A 377 -20.70 -25.85 3.27
N ILE A 378 -21.40 -24.95 2.57
CA ILE A 378 -21.70 -23.61 3.09
C ILE A 378 -22.45 -23.64 4.43
N ASP A 379 -23.39 -24.58 4.61
CA ASP A 379 -24.16 -24.70 5.86
C ASP A 379 -23.25 -25.03 7.05
N GLU A 380 -22.30 -25.93 6.84
CA GLU A 380 -21.29 -26.27 7.85
C GLU A 380 -20.39 -25.07 8.16
N LEU A 381 -19.93 -24.35 7.12
CA LEU A 381 -19.10 -23.16 7.31
C LEU A 381 -19.84 -22.07 8.08
N VAL A 382 -21.10 -21.81 7.74
CA VAL A 382 -21.96 -20.83 8.40
C VAL A 382 -22.13 -21.17 9.88
N GLU A 383 -22.46 -22.42 10.20
CA GLU A 383 -22.65 -22.88 11.57
C GLU A 383 -21.33 -22.79 12.35
N LYS A 384 -20.23 -23.36 11.83
CA LYS A 384 -18.96 -23.47 12.55
C LYS A 384 -18.19 -22.14 12.65
N CYS A 385 -18.44 -21.18 11.75
CA CYS A 385 -17.90 -19.82 11.86
C CYS A 385 -18.72 -18.92 12.82
N ASN A 386 -19.89 -19.39 13.27
CA ASN A 386 -20.85 -18.56 14.02
C ASN A 386 -21.09 -17.22 13.29
N MET A 387 -21.51 -17.30 12.03
CA MET A 387 -21.68 -16.13 11.16
C MET A 387 -22.86 -15.24 11.60
N SER A 388 -22.73 -13.93 11.39
CA SER A 388 -23.86 -13.00 11.55
C SER A 388 -24.89 -13.15 10.43
N ALA A 389 -26.08 -12.56 10.59
CA ALA A 389 -27.11 -12.59 9.55
C ALA A 389 -26.61 -12.04 8.19
N ASP A 390 -25.86 -10.92 8.22
CA ASP A 390 -25.29 -10.33 7.01
C ASP A 390 -24.26 -11.26 6.34
N GLU A 391 -23.42 -11.93 7.14
CA GLU A 391 -22.42 -12.87 6.65
C GLU A 391 -23.05 -14.10 6.03
N ILE A 392 -24.09 -14.66 6.67
CA ILE A 392 -24.85 -15.80 6.15
C ILE A 392 -25.44 -15.43 4.79
N MET A 393 -26.15 -14.30 4.71
CA MET A 393 -26.76 -13.85 3.46
C MET A 393 -25.73 -13.71 2.34
N PHE A 394 -24.58 -13.10 2.64
CA PHE A 394 -23.53 -12.92 1.65
C PHE A 394 -22.91 -14.25 1.20
N PHE A 395 -22.40 -15.07 2.13
CA PHE A 395 -21.66 -16.28 1.76
C PHE A 395 -22.55 -17.37 1.17
N THR A 396 -23.84 -17.44 1.56
CA THR A 396 -24.81 -18.29 0.87
C THR A 396 -25.03 -17.84 -0.57
N ASN A 397 -25.14 -16.53 -0.82
CA ASN A 397 -25.24 -16.01 -2.19
C ASN A 397 -23.97 -16.29 -3.01
N VAL A 398 -22.78 -16.08 -2.43
CA VAL A 398 -21.50 -16.43 -3.07
C VAL A 398 -21.45 -17.91 -3.45
N ALA A 399 -21.89 -18.81 -2.56
CA ALA A 399 -21.94 -20.23 -2.85
C ALA A 399 -22.85 -20.56 -4.05
N ILE A 400 -23.99 -19.88 -4.17
CA ILE A 400 -24.92 -20.00 -5.32
C ILE A 400 -24.26 -19.50 -6.61
N LEU A 401 -23.60 -18.34 -6.57
CA LEU A 401 -22.90 -17.75 -7.72
C LEU A 401 -21.77 -18.65 -8.21
N ASN A 402 -20.99 -19.24 -7.29
CA ASN A 402 -19.93 -20.19 -7.63
C ASN A 402 -20.50 -21.44 -8.31
N GLU A 403 -21.60 -22.00 -7.79
CA GLU A 403 -22.24 -23.18 -8.39
C GLU A 403 -22.79 -22.88 -9.79
N ALA A 404 -23.41 -21.72 -9.99
CA ALA A 404 -23.87 -21.25 -11.30
C ALA A 404 -22.70 -21.10 -12.29
N SER A 405 -21.60 -20.50 -11.83
CA SER A 405 -20.37 -20.33 -12.62
C SER A 405 -19.77 -21.67 -13.04
N LYS A 406 -19.70 -22.64 -12.12
CA LYS A 406 -19.23 -24.00 -12.40
C LYS A 406 -20.11 -24.75 -13.40
N LYS A 407 -21.43 -24.55 -13.35
CA LYS A 407 -22.35 -25.11 -14.36
C LYS A 407 -22.08 -24.52 -15.73
N CYS A 408 -21.91 -23.19 -15.83
CA CYS A 408 -21.58 -22.50 -17.07
C CYS A 408 -20.27 -23.05 -17.69
N PHE A 409 -19.19 -23.15 -16.90
CA PHE A 409 -17.91 -23.70 -17.35
C PHE A 409 -18.02 -25.15 -17.87
N LYS A 410 -18.87 -25.97 -17.26
CA LYS A 410 -19.09 -27.34 -17.72
C LYS A 410 -19.87 -27.41 -19.04
N THR A 411 -20.87 -26.54 -19.23
CA THR A 411 -21.66 -26.55 -20.47
C THR A 411 -20.94 -25.93 -21.67
N THR A 412 -20.08 -24.94 -21.48
CA THR A 412 -19.30 -24.35 -22.58
C THR A 412 -18.25 -25.33 -23.13
N ASN A 413 -17.75 -26.23 -22.29
CA ASN A 413 -16.79 -27.28 -22.68
C ASN A 413 -17.44 -28.57 -23.22
N CYS A 414 -18.75 -28.56 -23.52
CA CYS A 414 -19.47 -29.71 -24.12
C CYS A 414 -19.92 -29.47 -25.57
N LEU A 415 -19.45 -28.38 -26.21
CA LEU A 415 -19.76 -28.03 -27.61
C LEU A 415 -18.55 -28.12 -28.56
N GLU A 416 -17.49 -28.83 -28.18
CA GLU A 416 -16.38 -29.20 -29.10
C GLU A 416 -16.38 -30.69 -29.44
#